data_AF-A0A453Q0N8-F1
#
_entry.id   AF-A0A453Q0N8-F1
#
_cell.length_a   1.000
_cell.length_b   1.000
_cell.length_c   1.000
_cell.angle_alpha   90.00
_cell.angle_beta   90.00
_cell.angle_gamma   90.00
#
_symmetry.space_group_name_H-M   'P 1'
#
loop_
_entity.id
_entity.type
_entity.pdbx_description
1 polymer ?
#
loop_
_entity_poly.entity_id
_entity_poly.type
_entity_poly.pdbx_seq_one_letter_code
_entity_poly.pdbx_strand_id
1 'polypeptide(L)'
;ICPRVDNYQPHEVIEYGGQPKTDFQRYIRLSRKDMLDYSFGDATCPEEGKLLDHQPLRLNQDDYDRVQQIPIKKGANFRDLPGVKVGANNIVEWDPEVERVYLKSGKPLVPDYAMSFIKGRSPKPFGRLWWDETVPTVVTRAEPHNQIILHPNQGRVLTVRENARLQGFPDYYRMYGPMKEKYIQVGNAVAVPVARALGYSLGRAYQGEVDAGYDALFVLPDSFTNIGQTGARARASSVGTPAGEVVEQ
;
A
#
# COMPACT_ATOMS: atom_id res chain seq x y z
N ILE A 1 -1.23 7.33 -10.94
CA ILE A 1 -0.76 5.93 -11.14
C ILE A 1 0.68 5.84 -10.64
N CYS A 2 1.04 4.84 -9.83
CA CYS A 2 2.46 4.60 -9.51
C CYS A 2 3.18 4.05 -10.74
N PRO A 3 4.36 4.58 -11.10
CA PRO A 3 5.17 4.01 -12.16
C PRO A 3 5.67 2.60 -11.77
N ARG A 4 5.99 1.79 -12.77
CA ARG A 4 6.67 0.51 -12.56
C ARG A 4 8.08 0.78 -12.02
N VAL A 5 8.53 -0.07 -11.11
CA VAL A 5 9.91 -0.05 -10.59
C VAL A 5 10.45 -1.46 -10.50
N ASP A 6 11.76 -1.60 -10.69
CA ASP A 6 12.46 -2.88 -10.61
C ASP A 6 12.80 -3.23 -9.15
N ASN A 7 13.47 -4.37 -8.93
CA ASN A 7 13.95 -4.80 -7.61
C ASN A 7 14.95 -3.81 -6.97
N TYR A 8 15.56 -2.92 -7.77
CA TYR A 8 16.39 -1.84 -7.27
C TYR A 8 15.92 -0.50 -7.84
N GLN A 9 15.50 0.41 -6.96
CA GLN A 9 15.12 1.78 -7.28
C GLN A 9 15.86 2.73 -6.32
N PRO A 10 16.94 3.40 -6.75
CA PRO A 10 17.71 4.28 -5.88
C PRO A 10 17.08 5.65 -5.62
N HIS A 11 16.15 6.10 -6.48
CA HIS A 11 15.57 7.44 -6.39
C HIS A 11 14.47 7.49 -5.32
N GLU A 12 14.66 8.35 -4.31
CA GLU A 12 13.67 8.56 -3.25
C GLU A 12 12.47 9.40 -3.69
N VAL A 13 12.67 10.24 -4.71
CA VAL A 13 11.66 11.17 -5.24
C VAL A 13 11.56 10.94 -6.74
N ILE A 14 10.37 10.60 -7.22
CA ILE A 14 10.07 10.41 -8.64
C ILE A 14 8.74 11.06 -9.01
N GLU A 15 8.47 11.17 -10.30
CA GLU A 15 7.16 11.60 -10.80
C GLU A 15 6.14 10.47 -10.74
N TYR A 16 4.87 10.83 -10.56
CA TYR A 16 3.78 9.90 -10.80
C TYR A 16 3.71 9.53 -12.29
N GLY A 17 3.46 8.25 -12.58
CA GLY A 17 3.20 7.81 -13.96
C GLY A 17 1.83 8.23 -14.52
N GLY A 18 1.02 8.98 -13.76
CA GLY A 18 -0.28 9.48 -14.22
C GLY A 18 -1.22 9.92 -13.10
N GLN A 19 -2.45 10.27 -13.47
CA GLN A 19 -3.50 10.72 -12.54
C GLN A 19 -3.98 9.62 -11.57
N PRO A 20 -4.56 9.95 -10.41
CA PRO A 20 -5.17 8.95 -9.52
C PRO A 20 -6.35 8.26 -10.23
N LYS A 21 -6.53 6.96 -9.99
CA LYS A 21 -7.57 6.12 -10.62
C LYS A 21 -8.75 5.81 -9.71
N THR A 22 -8.56 5.92 -8.39
CA THR A 22 -9.57 5.55 -7.39
C THR A 22 -9.76 6.68 -6.39
N ASP A 23 -10.86 6.66 -5.66
CA ASP A 23 -11.20 7.65 -4.63
C ASP A 23 -10.15 7.67 -3.53
N PHE A 24 -9.71 6.48 -3.11
CA PHE A 24 -8.60 6.33 -2.18
C PHE A 24 -7.32 6.98 -2.71
N GLN A 25 -6.97 6.76 -3.98
CA GLN A 25 -5.79 7.38 -4.60
C GLN A 25 -5.91 8.89 -4.74
N ARG A 26 -7.13 9.42 -4.93
CA ARG A 26 -7.38 10.87 -4.92
C ARG A 26 -7.16 11.42 -3.51
N TYR A 27 -7.69 10.75 -2.49
CA TYR A 27 -7.58 11.15 -1.08
C TYR A 27 -6.13 11.19 -0.60
N ILE A 28 -5.37 10.09 -0.72
CA ILE A 28 -3.98 10.06 -0.20
C ILE A 28 -3.03 11.02 -0.93
N ARG A 29 -3.39 11.48 -2.14
CA ARG A 29 -2.61 12.43 -2.94
C ARG A 29 -2.99 13.90 -2.73
N LEU A 30 -3.93 14.17 -1.81
CA LEU A 30 -4.27 15.53 -1.42
C LEU A 30 -3.04 16.28 -0.89
N SER A 31 -3.05 17.60 -1.04
CA SER A 31 -2.01 18.46 -0.46
C SER A 31 -2.08 18.46 1.07
N ARG A 32 -1.03 18.97 1.72
CA ARG A 32 -1.06 19.22 3.17
C ARG A 32 -2.21 20.14 3.55
N LYS A 33 -2.44 21.19 2.75
CA LYS A 33 -3.53 22.15 2.96
C LYS A 33 -4.90 21.47 2.91
N ASP A 34 -5.13 20.62 1.91
CA ASP A 34 -6.39 19.88 1.77
C ASP A 34 -6.62 18.86 2.90
N MET A 35 -5.53 18.31 3.45
CA MET A 35 -5.55 17.43 4.63
C MET A 35 -5.61 18.18 5.96
N LEU A 36 -5.63 19.53 5.95
CA LEU A 36 -5.55 20.38 7.15
C LEU A 36 -4.29 20.12 7.99
N ASP A 37 -3.17 19.81 7.32
CA ASP A 37 -1.86 19.66 7.93
C ASP A 37 -1.13 21.01 7.95
N TYR A 38 -1.07 21.61 9.14
CA TYR A 38 -0.48 22.93 9.39
C TYR A 38 0.99 22.89 9.83
N SER A 39 1.68 21.75 9.68
CA SER A 39 3.06 21.58 10.18
C SER A 39 4.05 22.62 9.63
N PHE A 40 3.74 23.23 8.49
CA PHE A 40 4.57 24.24 7.80
C PHE A 40 3.92 25.62 7.70
N GLY A 41 2.79 25.86 8.38
CA GLY A 41 2.03 27.11 8.23
C GLY A 41 1.62 27.37 6.77
N ASP A 42 1.90 28.58 6.26
CA ASP A 42 1.60 28.98 4.86
C ASP A 42 2.69 28.56 3.85
N ALA A 43 3.79 27.95 4.30
CA ALA A 43 4.88 27.59 3.41
C ALA A 43 4.51 26.39 2.54
N THR A 44 4.72 26.52 1.22
CA THR A 44 4.61 25.40 0.28
C THR A 44 5.80 24.46 0.43
N CYS A 45 5.52 23.15 0.55
CA CYS A 45 6.58 22.15 0.61
C CYS A 45 7.15 21.89 -0.80
N PRO A 46 8.48 21.88 -1.00
CA PRO A 46 9.08 21.73 -2.33
C PRO A 46 8.79 20.39 -3.01
N GLU A 47 8.35 19.37 -2.28
CA GLU A 47 8.06 18.02 -2.81
C GLU A 47 6.56 17.80 -3.05
N GLU A 48 5.77 18.86 -3.05
CA GLU A 48 4.33 18.79 -3.33
C GLU A 48 4.07 18.18 -4.71
N GLY A 49 3.14 17.23 -4.77
CA GLY A 49 2.79 16.52 -6.00
C GLY A 49 3.81 15.50 -6.48
N LYS A 50 4.89 15.22 -5.73
CA LYS A 50 5.87 14.16 -6.04
C LYS A 50 5.48 12.82 -5.44
N LEU A 51 6.06 11.74 -5.98
CA LEU A 51 5.93 10.39 -5.44
C LEU A 51 7.20 10.06 -4.64
N LEU A 52 7.02 9.94 -3.33
CA LEU A 52 8.10 9.73 -2.36
C LEU A 52 8.25 8.25 -2.02
N ASP A 53 9.46 7.80 -1.72
CA ASP A 53 9.77 6.47 -1.17
C ASP A 53 9.18 5.27 -1.93
N HIS A 54 8.98 5.41 -3.25
CA HIS A 54 8.49 4.32 -4.11
C HIS A 54 9.60 3.33 -4.47
N GLN A 55 10.19 2.76 -3.43
CA GLN A 55 11.38 1.91 -3.46
C GLN A 55 11.08 0.57 -2.78
N PRO A 56 11.33 -0.59 -3.42
CA PRO A 56 11.23 -1.89 -2.77
C PRO A 56 12.46 -2.20 -1.92
N LEU A 57 12.34 -3.18 -1.01
CA LEU A 57 13.51 -3.82 -0.44
C LEU A 57 14.29 -4.48 -1.57
N ARG A 58 15.57 -4.10 -1.74
CA ARG A 58 16.46 -4.73 -2.72
C ARG A 58 16.73 -6.17 -2.31
N LEU A 59 16.06 -7.11 -2.97
CA LEU A 59 16.34 -8.54 -2.77
C LEU A 59 17.75 -8.86 -3.26
N ASN A 60 18.41 -9.78 -2.57
CA ASN A 60 19.62 -10.39 -3.09
C ASN A 60 19.33 -11.15 -4.40
N GLN A 61 20.37 -11.50 -5.15
CA GLN A 61 20.19 -12.13 -6.46
C GLN A 61 19.39 -13.44 -6.38
N ASP A 62 19.62 -14.28 -5.37
CA ASP A 62 18.93 -15.57 -5.24
C ASP A 62 17.42 -15.38 -4.99
N ASP A 63 17.05 -14.48 -4.08
CA ASP A 63 15.65 -14.18 -3.78
C ASP A 63 14.97 -13.47 -4.95
N TYR A 64 15.70 -12.62 -5.66
CA TYR A 64 15.19 -11.99 -6.87
C TYR A 64 14.90 -13.04 -7.97
N ASP A 65 15.84 -13.96 -8.23
CA ASP A 65 15.69 -15.04 -9.20
C ASP A 65 14.51 -15.96 -8.87
N ARG A 66 14.24 -16.20 -7.57
CA ARG A 66 13.03 -16.90 -7.11
C ARG A 66 11.76 -16.11 -7.43
N VAL A 67 11.73 -14.83 -7.08
CA VAL A 67 10.56 -13.96 -7.30
C VAL A 67 10.22 -13.82 -8.78
N GLN A 68 11.21 -13.81 -9.67
CA GLN A 68 10.99 -13.82 -11.12
C GLN A 68 10.31 -15.09 -11.62
N GLN A 69 10.48 -16.21 -10.92
CA GLN A 69 9.87 -17.50 -11.28
C GLN A 69 8.48 -17.69 -10.69
N ILE A 70 8.04 -16.85 -9.74
CA ILE A 70 6.68 -16.91 -9.20
C ILE A 70 5.69 -16.41 -10.27
N PRO A 71 4.69 -17.22 -10.68
CA PRO A 71 3.74 -16.83 -11.70
C PRO A 71 2.98 -15.53 -11.37
N ILE A 72 2.59 -14.79 -12.41
CA ILE A 72 1.75 -13.59 -12.29
C ILE A 72 0.28 -14.02 -12.36
N LYS A 73 -0.22 -14.58 -11.26
CA LYS A 73 -1.63 -14.94 -11.07
C LYS A 73 -2.02 -14.80 -9.61
N LYS A 74 -3.33 -14.67 -9.33
CA LYS A 74 -3.86 -14.68 -7.96
C LYS A 74 -3.47 -15.98 -7.24
N GLY A 75 -3.08 -15.87 -5.98
CA GLY A 75 -2.70 -17.01 -5.14
C GLY A 75 -1.34 -17.63 -5.44
N ALA A 76 -0.56 -17.07 -6.39
CA ALA A 76 0.76 -17.59 -6.72
C ALA A 76 1.73 -17.50 -5.53
N ASN A 77 2.50 -18.57 -5.29
CA ASN A 77 3.46 -18.65 -4.20
C ASN A 77 4.58 -19.66 -4.51
N PHE A 78 5.46 -19.95 -3.53
CA PHE A 78 6.58 -20.88 -3.73
C PHE A 78 6.17 -22.29 -4.17
N ARG A 79 4.92 -22.71 -3.92
CA ARG A 79 4.38 -24.01 -4.36
C ARG A 79 4.23 -24.12 -5.88
N ASP A 80 4.22 -22.99 -6.58
CA ASP A 80 4.22 -22.96 -8.04
C ASP A 80 5.63 -23.10 -8.64
N LEU A 81 6.68 -23.17 -7.82
CA LEU A 81 8.04 -23.38 -8.32
C LEU A 81 8.27 -24.85 -8.74
N PRO A 82 9.10 -25.10 -9.76
CA PRO A 82 9.44 -26.45 -10.20
C PRO A 82 9.96 -27.34 -9.06
N GLY A 83 9.54 -28.60 -9.05
CA GLY A 83 9.96 -29.61 -8.07
C GLY A 83 9.14 -29.62 -6.78
N VAL A 84 8.11 -28.78 -6.64
CA VAL A 84 7.19 -28.79 -5.49
C VAL A 84 5.83 -29.34 -5.92
N LYS A 85 5.31 -30.31 -5.17
CA LYS A 85 3.94 -30.79 -5.28
C LYS A 85 3.19 -30.61 -3.97
N VAL A 86 1.87 -30.47 -4.05
CA VAL A 86 1.01 -30.47 -2.87
C VAL A 86 0.38 -31.86 -2.75
N GLY A 87 0.83 -32.61 -1.74
CA GLY A 87 0.36 -33.97 -1.46
C GLY A 87 -0.93 -34.01 -0.66
N ALA A 88 -1.21 -35.17 -0.07
CA ALA A 88 -2.35 -35.36 0.81
C ALA A 88 -2.30 -34.37 2.00
N ASN A 89 -3.48 -33.96 2.49
CA ASN A 89 -3.61 -33.02 3.62
C ASN A 89 -3.00 -31.62 3.41
N ASN A 90 -2.84 -31.18 2.15
CA ASN A 90 -2.31 -29.86 1.78
C ASN A 90 -0.87 -29.61 2.26
N ILE A 91 -0.08 -30.67 2.35
CA ILE A 91 1.34 -30.64 2.75
C ILE A 91 2.20 -30.59 1.49
N VAL A 92 3.20 -29.72 1.47
CA VAL A 92 4.17 -29.66 0.37
C VAL A 92 5.18 -30.79 0.45
N GLU A 93 5.46 -31.40 -0.70
CA GLU A 93 6.40 -32.49 -0.87
C GLU A 93 7.27 -32.20 -2.10
N TRP A 94 8.46 -32.81 -2.14
CA TRP A 94 9.27 -32.80 -3.35
C TRP A 94 8.66 -33.72 -4.39
N ASP A 95 8.62 -33.25 -5.64
CA ASP A 95 8.22 -34.09 -6.75
C ASP A 95 9.35 -35.09 -7.07
N PRO A 96 9.13 -36.42 -6.96
CA PRO A 96 10.15 -37.41 -7.27
C PRO A 96 10.52 -37.47 -8.76
N GLU A 97 9.66 -36.94 -9.65
CA GLU A 97 9.92 -36.94 -11.10
C GLU A 97 10.77 -35.74 -11.54
N VAL A 98 10.90 -34.71 -10.69
CA VAL A 98 11.63 -33.48 -10.99
C VAL A 98 12.83 -33.37 -10.07
N GLU A 99 14.03 -33.43 -10.66
CA GLU A 99 15.26 -33.20 -9.91
C GLU A 99 15.26 -31.80 -9.27
N ARG A 100 15.87 -31.70 -8.08
CA ARG A 100 16.01 -30.43 -7.36
C ARG A 100 16.63 -29.37 -8.29
N VAL A 101 15.91 -28.28 -8.50
CA VAL A 101 16.40 -27.15 -9.28
C VAL A 101 17.29 -26.26 -8.42
N TYR A 102 18.46 -25.91 -8.92
CA TYR A 102 19.42 -25.03 -8.27
C TYR A 102 19.57 -23.71 -9.03
N LEU A 103 19.81 -22.64 -8.28
CA LEU A 103 20.14 -21.32 -8.80
C LEU A 103 21.60 -21.28 -9.28
N LYS A 104 21.96 -20.23 -10.03
CA LYS A 104 23.34 -20.01 -10.50
C LYS A 104 24.37 -19.93 -9.36
N SER A 105 23.93 -19.56 -8.15
CA SER A 105 24.75 -19.53 -6.95
C SER A 105 25.02 -20.91 -6.33
N GLY A 106 24.41 -21.98 -6.85
CA GLY A 106 24.45 -23.32 -6.27
C GLY A 106 23.48 -23.53 -5.10
N LYS A 107 22.70 -22.51 -4.72
CA LYS A 107 21.63 -22.65 -3.72
C LYS A 107 20.36 -23.24 -4.34
N PRO A 108 19.53 -23.96 -3.58
CA PRO A 108 18.28 -24.51 -4.11
C PRO A 108 17.32 -23.37 -4.51
N LEU A 109 16.59 -23.59 -5.62
CA LEU A 109 15.53 -22.69 -6.07
C LEU A 109 14.47 -22.54 -4.98
N VAL A 110 14.00 -23.66 -4.45
CA VAL A 110 13.03 -23.71 -3.36
C VAL A 110 13.77 -23.85 -2.04
N PRO A 111 13.74 -22.85 -1.14
CA PRO A 111 14.43 -22.94 0.14
C PRO A 111 13.80 -24.00 1.04
N ASP A 112 14.62 -24.79 1.75
CA ASP A 112 14.14 -25.87 2.62
C ASP A 112 13.25 -25.37 3.77
N TYR A 113 13.46 -24.13 4.24
CA TYR A 113 12.59 -23.53 5.27
C TYR A 113 11.14 -23.37 4.77
N ALA A 114 10.93 -23.14 3.47
CA ALA A 114 9.58 -22.95 2.91
C ALA A 114 8.79 -24.27 2.95
N MET A 115 9.48 -25.41 2.79
CA MET A 115 8.88 -26.74 2.86
C MET A 115 8.43 -27.13 4.26
N SER A 116 9.14 -26.67 5.30
CA SER A 116 8.81 -26.98 6.70
C SER A 116 7.92 -25.93 7.37
N PHE A 117 7.76 -24.75 6.76
CA PHE A 117 7.00 -23.64 7.34
C PHE A 117 5.53 -24.03 7.59
N ILE A 118 5.08 -23.91 8.85
CA ILE A 118 3.76 -24.36 9.32
C ILE A 118 3.50 -25.82 8.92
N LYS A 119 4.47 -26.70 9.21
CA LYS A 119 4.40 -28.14 8.89
C LYS A 119 4.12 -28.39 7.40
N GLY A 120 4.65 -27.53 6.52
CA GLY A 120 4.48 -27.59 5.06
C GLY A 120 3.11 -27.17 4.53
N ARG A 121 2.23 -26.62 5.38
CA ARG A 121 0.85 -26.26 4.99
C ARG A 121 0.67 -24.80 4.57
N SER A 122 1.67 -23.97 4.80
CA SER A 122 1.58 -22.54 4.54
C SER A 122 1.74 -22.23 3.04
N PRO A 123 0.89 -21.39 2.45
CA PRO A 123 1.10 -20.81 1.12
C PRO A 123 1.85 -19.46 1.17
N LYS A 124 2.25 -18.98 2.36
CA LYS A 124 2.80 -17.62 2.53
C LYS A 124 4.18 -17.39 1.91
N PRO A 125 5.16 -18.31 1.97
CA PRO A 125 6.50 -18.06 1.43
C PRO A 125 6.46 -17.69 -0.06
N PHE A 126 7.15 -16.61 -0.42
CA PHE A 126 7.17 -16.03 -1.76
C PHE A 126 5.76 -15.81 -2.35
N GLY A 127 4.79 -15.49 -1.50
CA GLY A 127 3.41 -15.27 -1.92
C GLY A 127 3.22 -13.93 -2.62
N ARG A 128 2.45 -13.94 -3.71
CA ARG A 128 2.06 -12.76 -4.48
C ARG A 128 0.67 -12.28 -4.09
N LEU A 129 0.57 -10.98 -3.84
CA LEU A 129 -0.70 -10.31 -3.61
C LEU A 129 -1.49 -10.17 -4.91
N TRP A 130 -2.80 -10.01 -4.79
CA TRP A 130 -3.69 -9.66 -5.90
C TRP A 130 -4.55 -8.44 -5.59
N TRP A 131 -5.17 -7.88 -6.64
CA TRP A 131 -5.89 -6.61 -6.56
C TRP A 131 -7.18 -6.67 -5.74
N ASP A 132 -7.75 -7.86 -5.58
CA ASP A 132 -8.97 -8.13 -4.81
C ASP A 132 -8.68 -8.76 -3.44
N GLU A 133 -7.43 -8.64 -2.98
CA GLU A 133 -6.97 -9.11 -1.67
C GLU A 133 -6.63 -7.94 -0.75
N THR A 134 -6.62 -8.21 0.54
CA THR A 134 -6.18 -7.27 1.57
C THR A 134 -4.90 -7.76 2.22
N VAL A 135 -4.07 -6.85 2.72
CA VAL A 135 -2.97 -7.16 3.63
C VAL A 135 -3.51 -7.04 5.06
N PRO A 136 -3.69 -8.15 5.82
CA PRO A 136 -4.34 -8.08 7.13
C PRO A 136 -3.58 -7.22 8.14
N THR A 137 -2.26 -7.21 8.04
CA THR A 137 -1.39 -6.37 8.87
C THR A 137 -0.14 -6.06 8.07
N VAL A 138 0.14 -4.78 7.86
CA VAL A 138 1.42 -4.32 7.32
C VAL A 138 2.46 -4.47 8.43
N VAL A 139 3.53 -5.20 8.17
CA VAL A 139 4.58 -5.51 9.14
C VAL A 139 5.87 -4.74 8.84
N THR A 140 6.80 -4.75 9.80
CA THR A 140 8.07 -3.99 9.75
C THR A 140 9.12 -4.57 8.80
N ARG A 141 8.92 -5.79 8.30
CA ARG A 141 9.87 -6.53 7.47
C ARG A 141 9.29 -6.77 6.09
N ALA A 142 10.12 -6.60 5.06
CA ALA A 142 9.71 -6.73 3.66
C ALA A 142 10.27 -7.97 2.97
N GLU A 143 10.97 -8.86 3.68
CA GLU A 143 11.50 -10.10 3.11
C GLU A 143 10.35 -11.05 2.71
N PRO A 144 10.37 -11.69 1.52
CA PRO A 144 9.26 -12.51 1.03
C PRO A 144 9.21 -13.92 1.66
N HIS A 145 10.04 -14.20 2.66
CA HIS A 145 10.32 -15.56 3.13
C HIS A 145 9.14 -16.22 3.84
N ASN A 146 8.28 -15.46 4.51
CA ASN A 146 7.19 -16.01 5.33
C ASN A 146 5.89 -15.21 5.25
N GLN A 147 5.73 -14.44 4.17
CA GLN A 147 4.60 -13.53 3.98
C GLN A 147 4.26 -13.33 2.49
N ILE A 148 3.01 -12.94 2.26
CA ILE A 148 2.49 -12.58 0.93
C ILE A 148 2.73 -11.08 0.75
N ILE A 149 3.78 -10.73 0.00
CA ILE A 149 4.24 -9.34 -0.18
C ILE A 149 4.75 -9.04 -1.58
N LEU A 150 4.73 -10.01 -2.50
CA LEU A 150 5.14 -9.74 -3.88
C LEU A 150 4.08 -8.87 -4.57
N HIS A 151 4.54 -7.90 -5.35
CA HIS A 151 3.67 -7.00 -6.10
C HIS A 151 2.81 -7.78 -7.09
N PRO A 152 1.53 -7.44 -7.32
CA PRO A 152 0.63 -8.27 -8.14
C PRO A 152 1.09 -8.53 -9.57
N ASN A 153 1.83 -7.59 -10.20
CA ASN A 153 2.25 -7.71 -11.60
C ASN A 153 3.73 -7.36 -11.89
N GLN A 154 4.54 -7.24 -10.84
CA GLN A 154 5.98 -6.92 -10.94
C GLN A 154 6.78 -7.95 -10.15
N GLY A 155 7.98 -8.29 -10.63
CA GLY A 155 8.87 -9.25 -9.98
C GLY A 155 9.67 -8.61 -8.84
N ARG A 156 8.97 -8.04 -7.85
CA ARG A 156 9.55 -7.40 -6.67
C ARG A 156 8.59 -7.51 -5.48
N VAL A 157 9.09 -7.19 -4.29
CA VAL A 157 8.23 -6.94 -3.12
C VAL A 157 7.51 -5.58 -3.25
N LEU A 158 6.45 -5.38 -2.46
CA LEU A 158 5.83 -4.07 -2.31
C LEU A 158 6.85 -3.01 -1.89
N THR A 159 6.70 -1.78 -2.39
CA THR A 159 7.55 -0.65 -2.01
C THR A 159 7.21 -0.11 -0.62
N VAL A 160 8.11 0.70 -0.05
CA VAL A 160 7.83 1.47 1.18
C VAL A 160 6.56 2.31 0.98
N ARG A 161 6.45 3.04 -0.13
CA ARG A 161 5.26 3.85 -0.43
C ARG A 161 3.98 3.04 -0.56
N GLU A 162 4.04 1.86 -1.19
CA GLU A 162 2.88 0.96 -1.27
C GLU A 162 2.43 0.49 0.12
N ASN A 163 3.36 0.13 1.01
CA ASN A 163 3.05 -0.20 2.41
C ASN A 163 2.53 1.00 3.20
N ALA A 164 3.10 2.19 3.00
CA ALA A 164 2.65 3.42 3.66
C ALA A 164 1.20 3.75 3.29
N ARG A 165 0.83 3.56 2.03
CA ARG A 165 -0.56 3.72 1.58
C ARG A 165 -1.50 2.69 2.18
N LEU A 166 -1.07 1.44 2.36
CA LEU A 166 -1.86 0.44 3.07
C LEU A 166 -2.14 0.86 4.53
N GLN A 167 -1.23 1.61 5.15
CA GLN A 167 -1.44 2.25 6.46
C GLN A 167 -2.12 3.63 6.41
N GLY A 168 -2.58 4.05 5.22
CA GLY A 168 -3.29 5.30 5.02
C GLY A 168 -2.44 6.57 5.16
N PHE A 169 -1.12 6.46 5.10
CA PHE A 169 -0.26 7.64 5.07
C PHE A 169 -0.58 8.51 3.84
N PRO A 170 -0.69 9.84 4.01
CA PRO A 170 -0.68 10.76 2.89
C PRO A 170 0.61 10.63 2.07
N ASP A 171 0.52 10.77 0.75
CA ASP A 171 1.67 10.61 -0.14
C ASP A 171 2.75 11.67 0.06
N TYR A 172 2.40 12.83 0.63
CA TYR A 172 3.37 13.87 1.00
C TYR A 172 4.19 13.52 2.26
N TYR A 173 3.79 12.51 3.02
CA TYR A 173 4.51 12.12 4.25
C TYR A 173 5.76 11.33 3.88
N ARG A 174 6.92 11.94 4.05
CA ARG A 174 8.23 11.37 3.68
C ARG A 174 8.81 10.52 4.80
N MET A 175 9.38 9.37 4.42
CA MET A 175 10.13 8.51 5.33
C MET A 175 11.63 8.78 5.20
N TYR A 176 12.36 8.72 6.31
CA TYR A 176 13.80 8.97 6.34
C TYR A 176 14.59 7.77 6.86
N GLY A 177 15.86 7.68 6.48
CA GLY A 177 16.78 6.64 6.93
C GLY A 177 16.91 5.44 5.97
N PRO A 178 17.64 4.39 6.39
CA PRO A 178 17.89 3.22 5.55
C PRO A 178 16.61 2.48 5.16
N MET A 179 16.66 1.72 4.06
CA MET A 179 15.49 1.04 3.49
C MET A 179 14.73 0.20 4.53
N LYS A 180 15.43 -0.59 5.35
CA LYS A 180 14.80 -1.42 6.39
C LYS A 180 14.12 -0.58 7.46
N GLU A 181 14.73 0.54 7.88
CA GLU A 181 14.15 1.45 8.86
C GLU A 181 12.90 2.15 8.32
N LYS A 182 12.84 2.46 7.03
CA LYS A 182 11.61 3.00 6.40
C LYS A 182 10.46 2.00 6.49
N TYR A 183 10.69 0.69 6.27
CA TYR A 183 9.67 -0.34 6.49
C TYR A 183 9.28 -0.48 7.97
N ILE A 184 10.25 -0.39 8.89
CA ILE A 184 9.98 -0.44 10.33
C ILE A 184 9.09 0.73 10.76
N GLN A 185 9.39 1.95 10.29
CA GLN A 185 8.56 3.14 10.56
C GLN A 185 7.11 2.94 10.09
N VAL A 186 6.91 2.45 8.88
CA VAL A 186 5.57 2.17 8.33
C VAL A 186 4.86 1.06 9.10
N GLY A 187 5.54 -0.05 9.38
CA GLY A 187 4.94 -1.22 10.01
C GLY A 187 4.57 -1.02 11.49
N ASN A 188 5.31 -0.16 12.21
CA ASN A 188 5.02 0.16 13.61
C ASN A 188 3.98 1.28 13.78
N ALA A 189 3.67 2.02 12.71
CA ALA A 189 2.73 3.12 12.80
C ALA A 189 1.29 2.64 13.02
N VAL A 190 0.52 3.44 13.75
CA VAL A 190 -0.93 3.34 13.76
C VAL A 190 -1.46 3.85 12.44
N ALA A 191 -2.44 3.15 11.84
CA ALA A 191 -3.07 3.58 10.60
C ALA A 191 -3.57 5.03 10.72
N VAL A 192 -3.13 5.91 9.81
CA VAL A 192 -3.41 7.35 9.90
C VAL A 192 -4.92 7.67 9.93
N PRO A 193 -5.79 7.00 9.15
CA PRO A 193 -7.24 7.21 9.24
C PRO A 193 -7.83 6.90 10.62
N VAL A 194 -7.29 5.90 11.33
CA VAL A 194 -7.71 5.57 12.71
C VAL A 194 -7.29 6.68 13.66
N ALA A 195 -6.03 7.12 13.59
CA ALA A 195 -5.54 8.24 14.40
C ALA A 195 -6.34 9.53 14.14
N ARG A 196 -6.70 9.80 12.88
CA ARG A 196 -7.51 10.96 12.48
C ARG A 196 -8.93 10.90 13.06
N ALA A 197 -9.57 9.73 13.05
CA ALA A 197 -10.90 9.55 13.64
C ALA A 197 -10.88 9.80 15.16
N LEU A 198 -9.88 9.25 15.86
CA LEU A 198 -9.68 9.49 17.29
C LEU A 198 -9.37 10.97 17.58
N GLY A 199 -8.55 11.61 16.74
CA GLY A 199 -8.24 13.04 16.84
C GLY A 199 -9.48 13.92 16.67
N TYR A 200 -10.41 13.54 15.79
CA TYR A 200 -11.69 14.24 15.65
C TYR A 200 -12.53 14.17 16.92
N SER A 201 -12.67 12.97 17.50
CA SER A 201 -13.38 12.79 18.78
C SER A 201 -12.72 13.58 19.92
N LEU A 202 -11.39 13.60 19.97
CA LEU A 202 -10.63 14.39 20.93
C LEU A 202 -10.91 15.89 20.76
N GLY A 203 -10.88 16.39 19.52
CA GLY A 203 -11.16 17.80 19.21
C GLY A 203 -12.54 18.23 19.69
N ARG A 204 -13.58 17.46 19.37
CA ARG A 204 -14.96 17.72 19.84
C ARG A 204 -15.05 17.75 21.36
N ALA A 205 -14.49 16.75 22.03
CA ALA A 205 -14.51 16.67 23.49
C ALA A 205 -13.79 17.88 24.13
N TYR A 206 -12.64 18.26 23.58
CA TYR A 206 -11.87 19.41 24.05
C TYR A 206 -12.62 20.75 23.88
N GLN A 207 -13.40 20.89 22.81
CA GLN A 207 -14.22 22.08 22.56
C GLN A 207 -15.53 22.10 23.35
N GLY A 208 -15.85 21.04 24.11
CA GLY A 208 -17.13 20.89 24.78
C GLY A 208 -18.30 20.60 23.84
N GLU A 209 -18.01 20.28 22.57
CA GLU A 209 -18.98 19.86 21.56
C GLU A 209 -19.30 18.37 21.72
N VAL A 210 -19.59 17.91 22.93
CA VAL A 210 -19.99 16.53 23.21
C VAL A 210 -21.51 16.47 23.32
N ASP A 211 -22.10 15.45 22.70
CA ASP A 211 -23.54 15.24 22.77
C ASP A 211 -23.94 14.99 24.24
N ALA A 212 -25.15 15.37 24.64
CA ALA A 212 -25.57 15.33 26.05
C ALA A 212 -25.62 13.91 26.66
N GLY A 213 -25.47 12.85 25.85
CA GLY A 213 -25.41 11.46 26.27
C GLY A 213 -23.98 10.98 26.54
N TYR A 214 -23.80 10.19 27.59
CA TYR A 214 -22.53 9.50 27.91
C TYR A 214 -22.31 8.25 27.04
N ASP A 215 -22.57 8.34 25.74
CA ASP A 215 -22.40 7.20 24.83
C ASP A 215 -20.91 6.93 24.57
N ALA A 216 -20.51 5.67 24.68
CA ALA A 216 -19.12 5.26 24.43
C ALA A 216 -18.71 5.34 22.96
N LEU A 217 -19.68 5.51 22.05
CA LEU A 217 -19.48 5.52 20.61
C LEU A 217 -20.02 6.82 20.00
N PHE A 218 -19.37 7.25 18.93
CA PHE A 218 -19.74 8.44 18.17
C PHE A 218 -19.67 8.13 16.67
N VAL A 219 -20.61 8.69 15.90
CA VAL A 219 -20.67 8.54 14.45
C VAL A 219 -20.04 9.75 13.78
N LEU A 220 -18.94 9.54 13.06
CA LEU A 220 -18.26 10.59 12.31
C LEU A 220 -19.22 11.22 11.28
N PRO A 221 -19.22 12.56 11.12
CA PRO A 221 -20.10 13.23 10.16
C PRO A 221 -19.63 13.01 8.71
N ASP A 222 -20.53 13.22 7.76
CA ASP A 222 -20.23 13.12 6.31
C ASP A 222 -19.11 14.08 5.85
N SER A 223 -18.91 15.19 6.56
CA SER A 223 -17.81 16.12 6.29
C SER A 223 -16.44 15.51 6.60
N PHE A 224 -16.36 14.53 7.51
CA PHE A 224 -15.12 13.85 7.85
C PHE A 224 -14.69 12.86 6.75
N THR A 225 -15.65 12.17 6.14
CA THR A 225 -15.40 11.13 5.13
C THR A 225 -15.16 11.71 3.74
N ASN A 226 -15.72 12.89 3.43
CA ASN A 226 -15.65 13.53 2.11
C ASN A 226 -14.57 14.63 1.98
N ILE A 227 -13.48 14.57 2.75
CA ILE A 227 -12.39 15.56 2.63
C ILE A 227 -11.87 15.62 1.17
N GLY A 228 -11.77 16.85 0.65
CA GLY A 228 -11.33 17.14 -0.71
C GLY A 228 -12.44 17.13 -1.78
N GLN A 229 -13.68 16.74 -1.45
CA GLN A 229 -14.82 16.83 -2.39
C GLN A 229 -15.57 18.17 -2.34
N THR A 230 -15.38 18.96 -1.28
CA THR A 230 -16.01 20.28 -1.11
C THR A 230 -15.58 21.29 -2.18
N GLY A 231 -14.39 21.14 -2.77
CA GLY A 231 -13.92 21.98 -3.89
C GLY A 231 -14.59 21.69 -5.23
N ALA A 232 -15.19 20.51 -5.42
CA ALA A 232 -15.82 20.11 -6.68
C ALA A 232 -17.28 20.59 -6.79
N ARG A 233 -18.03 20.60 -5.67
CA ARG A 233 -19.43 21.08 -5.66
C ARG A 233 -19.54 22.59 -5.88
N ALA A 234 -18.61 23.38 -5.35
CA ALA A 234 -18.64 24.84 -5.50
C ALA A 234 -18.33 25.32 -6.93
N ARG A 235 -17.61 24.53 -7.75
CA ARG A 235 -17.32 24.88 -9.15
C ARG A 235 -18.41 24.47 -10.14
N ALA A 236 -19.29 23.55 -9.77
CA ALA A 236 -20.39 23.11 -10.63
C ALA A 236 -21.62 24.04 -10.57
N SER A 237 -21.71 24.92 -9.56
CA SER A 237 -22.87 25.79 -9.33
C SER A 237 -22.73 27.21 -9.91
N SER A 238 -21.61 27.55 -10.57
CA SER A 238 -21.36 28.92 -11.06
C SER A 238 -21.35 29.09 -12.59
N VAL A 239 -21.93 28.15 -13.34
CA VAL A 239 -22.15 28.31 -14.79
C VAL A 239 -23.63 28.13 -15.09
N GLY A 240 -24.39 29.20 -14.83
CA GLY A 240 -25.75 29.40 -15.32
C GLY A 240 -25.83 30.78 -15.93
N THR A 241 -25.64 30.87 -17.24
CA THR A 241 -25.89 32.10 -18.02
C THR A 241 -27.39 32.41 -18.00
N PRO A 242 -27.83 33.68 -17.85
CA PRO A 242 -29.24 34.01 -17.95
C PRO A 242 -29.66 33.96 -19.42
N ALA A 243 -30.69 33.18 -19.72
CA ALA A 243 -31.38 33.23 -21.01
C ALA A 243 -32.20 34.53 -21.08
N GLY A 244 -31.93 35.34 -22.10
CA GLY A 244 -32.69 36.56 -22.38
C GLY A 244 -34.11 36.25 -22.86
N GLU A 245 -35.06 37.03 -22.38
CA GLU A 245 -36.41 37.16 -22.92
C GLU A 245 -36.37 37.64 -24.37
N VAL A 246 -37.12 36.98 -25.24
CA VAL A 246 -37.59 37.56 -26.50
C VAL A 246 -39.12 37.53 -26.43
N VAL A 247 -39.69 38.72 -26.36
CA VAL A 247 -41.13 38.99 -26.35
C VAL A 247 -41.66 38.91 -27.79
N GLU A 248 -42.74 38.17 -27.98
CA GLU A 248 -43.53 38.14 -29.23
C GLU A 248 -44.17 39.51 -29.53
N GLN A 249 -44.02 39.95 -30.79
CA GLN A 249 -45.10 40.50 -31.62
C GLN A 249 -44.68 40.45 -33.10
#